data_AF-A2WJX0-F1
#
_entry.id   AF-A2WJX0-F1
#
_cell.length_a   1.000
_cell.length_b   1.000
_cell.length_c   1.000
_cell.angle_alpha   90.00
_cell.angle_beta   90.00
_cell.angle_gamma   90.00
#
_symmetry.space_group_name_H-M   'P 1'
#
loop_
_entity.id
_entity.type
_entity.pdbx_description
1 polymer ?
#
loop_
_entity_poly.entity_id
_entity_poly.type
_entity_poly.pdbx_seq_one_letter_code
_entity_poly.pdbx_strand_id
1 'polypeptide(L)'
;MNSKRAPPPAPAHGAPPPKRLQIDAARSGAEALVQLAPTSSSPVKRQLRRGMLVLFFVSAAQVKEERRNKNKNNARPARVAIHEESSTSQRKAPEDDAFQRGIMKAFDNALQKHLNPIYCSLQHLTKQTGTLSERIDTVSHEVGQIKKLISNRDANERYRSEANQENAAVTEEVNQEQTALRFAANEVHEGQGVELRFLNKLKDHLVYTNDKITAEDGTAIKIAIFRDNKIVTAGQLSSARIEILVLHDKFYDAAPDNWTACEFDAHIVSSSKGAVLGGVLRVKLKNGEASLSDVSFNMPSSKTGSKKLILAARVLSSDKAGLQIKEAVMNQPVEVQVNRNKSNKKSNCPKLKDEVHRLKGISGKGERAKWLKNNGIHTVADFKKALNKDEEKICTEYHVNLPFIAMKQLK
;
A
#
# COMPACT_ATOMS: atom_id res chain seq x y z
N MET A 1 72.27 -36.02 41.99
CA MET A 1 71.41 -36.54 43.08
C MET A 1 69.96 -36.47 42.61
N ASN A 2 69.17 -37.52 42.85
CA ASN A 2 67.76 -37.58 42.45
C ASN A 2 66.87 -36.98 43.54
N SER A 3 65.88 -36.18 43.16
CA SER A 3 64.70 -35.88 43.99
C SER A 3 63.45 -36.34 43.25
N LYS A 4 62.74 -37.32 43.81
CA LYS A 4 61.51 -37.92 43.27
C LYS A 4 60.24 -37.30 43.89
N ARG A 5 59.11 -37.56 43.23
CA ARG A 5 57.69 -37.43 43.68
C ARG A 5 57.09 -36.01 43.66
N ALA A 6 55.79 -35.83 43.39
CA ALA A 6 54.70 -36.79 43.10
C ALA A 6 53.65 -36.21 42.12
N PRO A 7 52.86 -37.06 41.42
CA PRO A 7 51.75 -36.62 40.55
C PRO A 7 50.37 -36.70 41.23
N PRO A 8 49.42 -35.86 40.80
CA PRO A 8 47.98 -36.14 40.97
C PRO A 8 47.16 -35.84 39.68
N PRO A 9 45.87 -36.23 39.60
CA PRO A 9 45.35 -37.59 39.74
C PRO A 9 44.59 -38.04 38.45
N ALA A 10 44.10 -39.29 38.42
CA ALA A 10 43.34 -39.83 37.29
C ALA A 10 41.94 -39.19 37.14
N PRO A 11 41.36 -39.15 35.91
CA PRO A 11 40.03 -38.57 35.68
C PRO A 11 38.92 -39.44 36.28
N ALA A 12 37.96 -38.80 36.95
CA ALA A 12 36.80 -39.47 37.52
C ALA A 12 35.75 -39.82 36.44
N HIS A 13 35.26 -41.06 36.48
CA HIS A 13 34.07 -41.47 35.72
C HIS A 13 32.79 -40.91 36.36
N GLY A 14 31.81 -40.54 35.52
CA GLY A 14 30.39 -40.70 35.88
C GLY A 14 29.49 -39.45 35.94
N ALA A 15 29.03 -38.97 34.78
CA ALA A 15 27.70 -38.38 34.60
C ALA A 15 27.29 -38.48 33.11
N PRO A 16 25.99 -38.65 32.76
CA PRO A 16 25.60 -39.28 31.50
C PRO A 16 25.45 -38.32 30.30
N PRO A 17 25.63 -38.82 29.06
CA PRO A 17 25.36 -38.05 27.85
C PRO A 17 23.86 -37.85 27.60
N PRO A 18 23.45 -36.78 26.88
CA PRO A 18 22.05 -36.56 26.51
C PRO A 18 21.56 -37.66 25.56
N LYS A 19 20.32 -38.13 25.81
CA LYS A 19 19.72 -39.28 25.11
C LYS A 19 19.53 -39.01 23.63
N ARG A 20 20.38 -39.63 22.81
CA ARG A 20 20.16 -39.82 21.37
C ARG A 20 19.05 -40.88 21.20
N LEU A 21 17.90 -40.49 20.66
CA LEU A 21 16.86 -41.45 20.28
C LEU A 21 17.36 -42.29 19.10
N GLN A 22 17.54 -43.59 19.32
CA GLN A 22 17.82 -44.57 18.29
C GLN A 22 16.55 -44.87 17.50
N ILE A 23 16.64 -44.86 16.17
CA ILE A 23 15.86 -45.73 15.30
C ILE A 23 16.86 -46.32 14.29
N ASP A 24 17.48 -47.43 14.67
CA ASP A 24 18.13 -48.33 13.73
C ASP A 24 17.11 -49.41 13.35
N ALA A 25 16.90 -49.62 12.05
CA ALA A 25 17.29 -50.86 11.37
C ALA A 25 16.49 -51.12 10.08
N ALA A 26 17.25 -51.48 9.04
CA ALA A 26 16.87 -52.27 7.87
C ALA A 26 15.78 -51.76 6.90
N ARG A 27 15.82 -52.00 5.58
CA ARG A 27 16.81 -52.36 4.55
C ARG A 27 15.98 -52.86 3.37
N SER A 28 16.05 -52.17 2.23
CA SER A 28 15.72 -52.69 0.88
C SER A 28 14.29 -53.19 0.58
N GLY A 29 13.68 -52.65 -0.48
CA GLY A 29 12.70 -53.41 -1.28
C GLY A 29 11.57 -52.63 -1.94
N ALA A 30 11.65 -52.50 -3.27
CA ALA A 30 10.56 -52.46 -4.26
C ALA A 30 9.39 -51.45 -4.17
N GLU A 31 9.23 -50.73 -5.29
CA GLU A 31 7.99 -50.34 -5.98
C GLU A 31 6.60 -50.52 -5.31
N ALA A 32 5.80 -49.44 -5.33
CA ALA A 32 4.39 -49.38 -5.83
C ALA A 32 3.55 -48.29 -5.13
N LEU A 33 2.38 -48.02 -5.71
CA LEU A 33 1.27 -47.15 -5.26
C LEU A 33 1.50 -45.63 -5.45
N VAL A 34 0.95 -45.00 -6.50
CA VAL A 34 -0.46 -44.83 -6.92
C VAL A 34 -1.24 -43.84 -6.07
N GLN A 35 -1.52 -42.69 -6.71
CA GLN A 35 -2.67 -41.79 -6.55
C GLN A 35 -3.61 -42.00 -5.35
N LEU A 36 -3.65 -41.03 -4.43
CA LEU A 36 -4.84 -40.72 -3.63
C LEU A 36 -5.05 -39.20 -3.56
N ALA A 37 -6.19 -38.74 -4.11
CA ALA A 37 -6.60 -37.34 -4.06
C ALA A 37 -7.55 -37.08 -2.87
N PRO A 38 -7.39 -35.99 -2.09
CA PRO A 38 -8.39 -35.58 -1.11
C PRO A 38 -9.52 -34.79 -1.76
N THR A 39 -10.72 -34.97 -1.24
CA THR A 39 -11.96 -34.40 -1.76
C THR A 39 -12.35 -33.09 -1.07
N SER A 40 -12.95 -32.14 -1.82
CA SER A 40 -14.03 -31.31 -1.27
C SER A 40 -14.94 -30.79 -2.39
N SER A 41 -16.23 -31.11 -2.30
CA SER A 41 -17.25 -30.68 -3.27
C SER A 41 -18.30 -29.79 -2.59
N SER A 42 -18.33 -28.50 -2.92
CA SER A 42 -19.29 -27.56 -2.32
C SER A 42 -20.75 -27.86 -2.72
N PRO A 43 -21.74 -27.68 -1.81
CA PRO A 43 -23.14 -28.05 -2.05
C PRO A 43 -23.76 -27.37 -3.29
N VAL A 44 -23.36 -26.14 -3.59
CA VAL A 44 -23.85 -25.32 -4.71
C VAL A 44 -23.62 -26.01 -6.07
N LYS A 45 -22.52 -26.76 -6.22
CA LYS A 45 -22.19 -27.47 -7.48
C LYS A 45 -23.06 -28.71 -7.73
N ARG A 46 -23.77 -29.24 -6.72
CA ARG A 46 -24.71 -30.38 -6.89
C ARG A 46 -26.09 -29.93 -7.39
N GLN A 47 -26.55 -28.73 -7.03
CA GLN A 47 -27.86 -28.22 -7.49
C GLN A 47 -27.85 -27.81 -8.96
N LEU A 48 -26.81 -27.10 -9.45
CA LEU A 48 -26.71 -26.74 -10.88
C LEU A 48 -26.72 -27.96 -11.81
N ARG A 49 -26.04 -29.06 -11.43
CA ARG A 49 -26.01 -30.29 -12.25
C ARG A 49 -27.37 -30.98 -12.34
N ARG A 50 -28.22 -30.88 -11.32
CA ARG A 50 -29.58 -31.45 -11.35
C ARG A 50 -30.52 -30.64 -12.26
N GLY A 51 -30.49 -29.31 -12.17
CA GLY A 51 -31.29 -28.44 -13.04
C GLY A 51 -30.93 -28.59 -14.53
N MET A 52 -29.63 -28.69 -14.84
CA MET A 52 -29.16 -28.86 -16.22
C MET A 52 -29.61 -30.20 -16.83
N LEU A 53 -29.64 -31.29 -16.05
CA LEU A 53 -30.13 -32.59 -16.52
C LEU A 53 -31.61 -32.54 -16.94
N VAL A 54 -32.46 -31.88 -16.15
CA VAL A 54 -33.90 -31.77 -16.44
C VAL A 54 -34.13 -30.99 -17.75
N LEU A 55 -33.41 -29.90 -17.97
CA LEU A 55 -33.48 -29.14 -19.23
C LEU A 55 -33.05 -29.99 -20.44
N PHE A 56 -31.96 -30.78 -20.32
CA PHE A 56 -31.55 -31.70 -21.38
C PHE A 56 -32.62 -32.77 -21.69
N PHE A 57 -33.29 -33.33 -20.67
CA PHE A 57 -34.36 -34.32 -20.89
C PHE A 57 -35.63 -33.71 -21.51
N VAL A 58 -36.02 -32.49 -21.12
CA VAL A 58 -37.16 -31.78 -21.73
C VAL A 58 -36.86 -31.43 -23.19
N SER A 59 -35.67 -30.90 -23.49
CA SER A 59 -35.26 -30.62 -24.87
C SER A 59 -35.17 -31.89 -25.72
N ALA A 60 -34.63 -32.99 -25.19
CA ALA A 60 -34.56 -34.27 -25.90
C ALA A 60 -35.95 -34.89 -26.15
N ALA A 61 -36.89 -34.71 -25.22
CA ALA A 61 -38.28 -35.14 -25.40
C ALA A 61 -38.98 -34.35 -26.51
N GLN A 62 -38.86 -33.00 -26.52
CA GLN A 62 -39.43 -32.16 -27.58
C GLN A 62 -38.83 -32.50 -28.96
N VAL A 63 -37.51 -32.64 -29.07
CA VAL A 63 -36.84 -33.01 -30.34
C VAL A 63 -37.23 -34.43 -30.81
N LYS A 64 -37.54 -35.36 -29.90
CA LYS A 64 -38.00 -36.72 -30.25
C LYS A 64 -39.46 -36.73 -30.71
N GLU A 65 -40.33 -35.95 -30.08
CA GLU A 65 -41.73 -35.81 -30.49
C GLU A 65 -41.85 -35.10 -31.86
N GLU A 66 -41.06 -34.06 -32.08
CA GLU A 66 -41.02 -33.32 -33.34
C GLU A 66 -40.51 -34.19 -34.51
N ARG A 67 -39.49 -35.03 -34.28
CA ARG A 67 -39.07 -36.06 -35.25
C ARG A 67 -40.14 -37.14 -35.47
N ARG A 68 -40.95 -37.48 -34.47
CA ARG A 68 -42.03 -38.47 -34.57
C ARG A 68 -43.22 -37.95 -35.40
N ASN A 69 -43.56 -36.67 -35.28
CA ASN A 69 -44.57 -36.03 -36.14
C ASN A 69 -44.07 -35.80 -37.57
N LYS A 70 -42.80 -35.43 -37.76
CA LYS A 70 -42.22 -35.23 -39.11
C LYS A 70 -42.21 -36.51 -39.97
N ASN A 71 -42.18 -37.69 -39.33
CA ASN A 71 -42.21 -38.98 -40.02
C ASN A 71 -43.64 -39.52 -40.33
N LYS A 72 -44.70 -38.85 -39.84
CA LYS A 72 -46.10 -39.21 -40.17
C LYS A 72 -46.65 -38.49 -41.41
N ASN A 73 -46.10 -37.32 -41.74
CA ASN A 73 -46.64 -36.45 -42.79
C ASN A 73 -46.00 -36.63 -44.19
N ASN A 74 -45.10 -37.61 -44.35
CA ASN A 74 -44.34 -37.85 -45.59
C ASN A 74 -44.60 -39.24 -46.23
N ALA A 75 -45.65 -39.97 -45.81
CA ALA A 75 -46.09 -41.20 -46.48
C ALA A 75 -47.22 -40.89 -47.48
N ARG A 76 -47.11 -41.42 -48.70
CA ARG A 76 -48.17 -41.33 -49.73
C ARG A 76 -49.44 -42.08 -49.28
N PRO A 77 -50.63 -41.65 -49.73
CA PRO A 77 -51.88 -42.35 -49.43
C PRO A 77 -52.03 -43.64 -50.24
N ALA A 78 -52.50 -44.70 -49.60
CA ALA A 78 -53.12 -45.84 -50.28
C ALA A 78 -54.64 -45.67 -50.23
N ARG A 79 -55.30 -45.71 -51.41
CA ARG A 79 -56.76 -45.64 -51.53
C ARG A 79 -57.41 -46.96 -51.11
N VAL A 80 -58.45 -46.93 -50.27
CA VAL A 80 -59.67 -47.74 -50.40
C VAL A 80 -60.87 -46.91 -49.92
N ALA A 81 -62.02 -47.12 -50.55
CA ALA A 81 -63.22 -46.29 -50.50
C ALA A 81 -63.89 -46.10 -49.12
N ILE A 82 -64.56 -44.95 -48.96
CA ILE A 82 -65.80 -44.81 -48.17
C ILE A 82 -66.85 -44.25 -49.13
N HIS A 83 -68.05 -44.84 -49.10
CA HIS A 83 -69.22 -44.41 -49.87
C HIS A 83 -69.83 -43.15 -49.25
N GLU A 84 -70.24 -42.18 -50.06
CA GLU A 84 -70.97 -41.01 -49.56
C GLU A 84 -72.39 -41.37 -49.11
N GLU A 85 -72.78 -40.86 -47.94
CA GLU A 85 -74.07 -40.23 -47.60
C GLU A 85 -73.83 -39.30 -46.39
N SER A 86 -74.46 -38.15 -46.20
CA SER A 86 -75.21 -37.27 -47.11
C SER A 86 -75.29 -35.83 -46.56
N SER A 87 -75.40 -34.86 -47.48
CA SER A 87 -76.05 -33.52 -47.42
C SER A 87 -76.57 -32.96 -46.07
N THR A 88 -76.37 -31.68 -45.72
CA THR A 88 -77.21 -30.57 -46.28
C THR A 88 -76.72 -29.15 -45.89
N SER A 89 -77.28 -28.14 -46.58
CA SER A 89 -76.96 -26.70 -46.54
C SER A 89 -78.01 -25.87 -45.76
N GLN A 90 -77.64 -24.70 -45.23
CA GLN A 90 -78.57 -23.56 -45.09
C GLN A 90 -77.87 -22.18 -44.99
N ARG A 91 -78.55 -21.12 -45.47
CA ARG A 91 -78.10 -19.71 -45.54
C ARG A 91 -78.97 -18.79 -44.65
N LYS A 92 -78.38 -17.70 -44.10
CA LYS A 92 -78.94 -16.39 -43.61
C LYS A 92 -77.78 -15.63 -42.91
N ALA A 93 -77.76 -14.30 -42.69
CA ALA A 93 -78.45 -13.13 -43.27
C ALA A 93 -77.54 -11.86 -43.07
N PRO A 94 -77.74 -10.72 -43.77
CA PRO A 94 -76.71 -9.65 -43.80
C PRO A 94 -76.58 -8.76 -42.55
N GLU A 95 -77.61 -8.66 -41.71
CA GLU A 95 -77.61 -7.71 -40.58
C GLU A 95 -76.82 -8.22 -39.37
N ASP A 96 -76.87 -9.54 -39.10
CA ASP A 96 -75.96 -10.22 -38.15
C ASP A 96 -74.49 -9.91 -38.48
N ASP A 97 -74.16 -9.88 -39.76
CA ASP A 97 -72.79 -9.75 -40.27
C ASP A 97 -72.17 -8.38 -39.90
N ALA A 98 -72.97 -7.31 -39.78
CA ALA A 98 -72.50 -6.00 -39.32
C ALA A 98 -72.27 -5.95 -37.80
N PHE A 99 -73.16 -6.58 -37.03
CA PHE A 99 -73.03 -6.67 -35.57
C PHE A 99 -71.87 -7.59 -35.15
N GLN A 100 -71.76 -8.76 -35.79
CA GLN A 100 -70.62 -9.69 -35.68
C GLN A 100 -69.30 -9.01 -36.03
N ARG A 101 -69.23 -8.24 -37.14
CA ARG A 101 -68.05 -7.41 -37.46
C ARG A 101 -67.74 -6.37 -36.38
N GLY A 102 -68.76 -5.75 -35.79
CA GLY A 102 -68.60 -4.80 -34.68
C GLY A 102 -67.99 -5.45 -33.44
N ILE A 103 -68.50 -6.61 -33.03
CA ILE A 103 -67.97 -7.41 -31.92
C ILE A 103 -66.54 -7.87 -32.23
N MET A 104 -66.29 -8.44 -33.41
CA MET A 104 -64.97 -8.92 -33.82
C MET A 104 -63.95 -7.77 -33.77
N LYS A 105 -64.29 -6.60 -34.32
CA LYS A 105 -63.42 -5.42 -34.32
C LYS A 105 -63.19 -4.85 -32.91
N ALA A 106 -64.17 -4.92 -32.02
CA ALA A 106 -64.00 -4.55 -30.61
C ALA A 106 -63.08 -5.55 -29.87
N PHE A 107 -63.22 -6.84 -30.16
CA PHE A 107 -62.40 -7.91 -29.61
C PHE A 107 -60.96 -7.83 -30.12
N ASP A 108 -60.75 -7.63 -31.42
CA ASP A 108 -59.45 -7.37 -32.04
C ASP A 108 -58.78 -6.14 -31.42
N ASN A 109 -59.51 -5.02 -31.26
CA ASN A 109 -58.98 -3.83 -30.59
C ASN A 109 -58.57 -4.11 -29.13
N ALA A 110 -59.34 -4.93 -28.39
CA ALA A 110 -59.01 -5.32 -27.02
C ALA A 110 -57.79 -6.25 -26.96
N LEU A 111 -57.72 -7.25 -27.84
CA LEU A 111 -56.55 -8.12 -28.01
C LEU A 111 -55.31 -7.32 -28.38
N GLN A 112 -55.40 -6.44 -29.37
CA GLN A 112 -54.30 -5.57 -29.80
C GLN A 112 -53.81 -4.68 -28.64
N LYS A 113 -54.73 -4.11 -27.84
CA LYS A 113 -54.41 -3.29 -26.67
C LYS A 113 -53.66 -4.06 -25.58
N HIS A 114 -53.97 -5.34 -25.37
CA HIS A 114 -53.33 -6.16 -24.33
C HIS A 114 -52.11 -6.96 -24.80
N LEU A 115 -52.07 -7.39 -26.06
CA LEU A 115 -50.98 -8.20 -26.63
C LEU A 115 -49.83 -7.34 -27.17
N ASN A 116 -50.07 -6.14 -27.71
CA ASN A 116 -48.98 -5.26 -28.17
C ASN A 116 -47.95 -4.95 -27.08
N PRO A 117 -48.33 -4.55 -25.84
CA PRO A 117 -47.36 -4.30 -24.77
C PRO A 117 -46.51 -5.53 -24.44
N ILE A 118 -47.12 -6.73 -24.45
CA ILE A 118 -46.44 -8.00 -24.20
C ILE A 118 -45.43 -8.29 -25.32
N TYR A 119 -45.84 -8.14 -26.58
CA TYR A 119 -44.97 -8.36 -27.73
C TYR A 119 -43.79 -7.37 -27.77
N CYS A 120 -44.03 -6.07 -27.51
CA CYS A 120 -42.97 -5.07 -27.38
C CYS A 120 -42.02 -5.39 -26.22
N SER A 121 -42.53 -5.86 -25.08
CA SER A 121 -41.71 -6.25 -23.92
C SER A 121 -40.85 -7.47 -24.23
N LEU A 122 -41.40 -8.47 -24.93
CA LEU A 122 -40.65 -9.64 -25.41
C LEU A 122 -39.55 -9.23 -26.39
N GLN A 123 -39.83 -8.36 -27.37
CA GLN A 123 -38.81 -7.86 -28.29
C GLN A 123 -37.68 -7.10 -27.56
N HIS A 124 -38.02 -6.29 -26.54
CA HIS A 124 -37.02 -5.60 -25.72
C HIS A 124 -36.15 -6.60 -24.94
N LEU A 125 -36.77 -7.62 -24.34
CA LEU A 125 -36.05 -8.68 -23.62
C LEU A 125 -35.10 -9.45 -24.54
N THR A 126 -35.54 -9.81 -25.76
CA THR A 126 -34.73 -10.48 -26.78
C THR A 126 -33.55 -9.63 -27.24
N LYS A 127 -33.73 -8.30 -27.38
CA LYS A 127 -32.62 -7.39 -27.67
C LYS A 127 -31.61 -7.34 -26.51
N GLN A 128 -32.09 -7.27 -25.28
CA GLN A 128 -31.22 -7.26 -24.10
C GLN A 128 -30.45 -8.57 -23.91
N THR A 129 -31.06 -9.74 -24.17
CA THR A 129 -30.34 -11.03 -24.11
C THR A 129 -29.33 -11.17 -25.24
N GLY A 130 -29.62 -10.66 -26.45
CA GLY A 130 -28.63 -10.53 -27.52
C GLY A 130 -27.41 -9.71 -27.10
N THR A 131 -27.62 -8.49 -26.61
CA THR A 131 -26.54 -7.62 -26.10
C THR A 131 -25.78 -8.25 -24.94
N LEU A 132 -26.44 -9.04 -24.09
CA LEU A 132 -25.77 -9.76 -23.00
C LEU A 132 -24.89 -10.90 -23.54
N SER A 133 -25.32 -11.61 -24.58
CA SER A 133 -24.51 -12.65 -25.25
C SER A 133 -23.22 -12.06 -25.81
N GLU A 134 -23.31 -10.99 -26.60
CA GLU A 134 -22.14 -10.31 -27.18
C GLU A 134 -21.12 -9.89 -26.11
N ARG A 135 -21.60 -9.41 -24.95
CA ARG A 135 -20.74 -9.07 -23.81
C ARG A 135 -20.09 -10.30 -23.16
N ILE A 136 -20.80 -11.43 -23.06
CA ILE A 136 -20.24 -12.69 -22.56
C ILE A 136 -19.17 -13.22 -23.52
N ASP A 137 -19.40 -13.15 -24.83
CA ASP A 137 -18.44 -13.56 -25.86
C ASP A 137 -17.18 -12.68 -25.83
N THR A 138 -17.35 -11.36 -25.68
CA THR A 138 -16.26 -10.39 -25.51
C THR A 138 -15.40 -10.72 -24.28
N VAL A 139 -16.03 -10.89 -23.11
CA VAL A 139 -15.30 -11.24 -21.87
C VAL A 139 -14.64 -12.62 -21.98
N SER A 140 -15.27 -13.58 -22.65
CA SER A 140 -14.68 -14.91 -22.88
C SER A 140 -13.44 -14.84 -23.78
N HIS A 141 -13.44 -13.95 -24.79
CA HIS A 141 -12.27 -13.66 -25.61
C HIS A 141 -11.14 -13.02 -24.78
N GLU A 142 -11.44 -11.98 -23.99
CA GLU A 142 -10.46 -11.31 -23.11
C GLU A 142 -9.81 -12.29 -22.12
N VAL A 143 -10.61 -13.12 -21.43
CA VAL A 143 -10.11 -14.16 -20.52
C VAL A 143 -9.23 -15.18 -21.26
N GLY A 144 -9.58 -15.53 -22.51
CA GLY A 144 -8.74 -16.36 -23.37
C GLY A 144 -7.39 -15.73 -23.69
N GLN A 145 -7.34 -14.43 -23.96
CA GLN A 145 -6.10 -13.69 -24.23
C GLN A 145 -5.24 -13.54 -22.96
N ILE A 146 -5.85 -13.26 -21.80
CA ILE A 146 -5.17 -13.25 -20.49
C ILE A 146 -4.55 -14.61 -20.18
N LYS A 147 -5.28 -15.71 -20.44
CA LYS A 147 -4.77 -17.07 -20.22
C LYS A 147 -3.53 -17.38 -21.08
N LYS A 148 -3.50 -16.92 -22.34
CA LYS A 148 -2.30 -17.04 -23.21
C LYS A 148 -1.14 -16.20 -22.69
N LEU A 149 -1.39 -14.97 -22.26
CA LEU A 149 -0.36 -14.09 -21.69
C LEU A 149 0.27 -14.69 -20.43
N ILE A 150 -0.53 -15.27 -19.53
CA ILE A 150 -0.03 -15.98 -18.34
C ILE A 150 0.78 -17.21 -18.76
N SER A 151 0.28 -18.05 -19.67
CA SER A 151 1.03 -19.22 -20.15
C SER A 151 2.38 -18.87 -20.79
N ASN A 152 2.44 -17.76 -21.52
CA ASN A 152 3.69 -17.27 -22.12
C ASN A 152 4.63 -16.67 -21.07
N ARG A 153 4.08 -16.01 -20.04
CA ARG A 153 4.85 -15.54 -18.89
C ARG A 153 5.48 -16.71 -18.14
N ASP A 154 4.71 -17.76 -17.82
CA ASP A 154 5.19 -18.93 -17.10
C ASP A 154 6.28 -19.68 -17.89
N ALA A 155 6.15 -19.75 -19.23
CA ALA A 155 7.17 -20.33 -20.11
C ALA A 155 8.46 -19.47 -20.15
N ASN A 156 8.32 -18.13 -20.22
CA ASN A 156 9.45 -17.21 -20.20
C ASN A 156 10.14 -17.15 -18.84
N GLU A 157 9.39 -17.25 -17.73
CA GLU A 157 9.95 -17.37 -16.38
C GLU A 157 10.72 -18.68 -16.20
N ARG A 158 10.27 -19.82 -16.76
CA ARG A 158 11.05 -21.07 -16.77
C ARG A 158 12.35 -20.94 -17.58
N TYR A 159 12.27 -20.47 -18.81
CA TYR A 159 13.46 -20.26 -19.65
C TYR A 159 14.48 -19.32 -19.00
N ARG A 160 14.00 -18.23 -18.37
CA ARG A 160 14.83 -17.32 -17.58
C ARG A 160 15.36 -17.96 -16.29
N SER A 161 14.64 -18.90 -15.68
CA SER A 161 15.10 -19.60 -14.46
C SER A 161 16.21 -20.60 -14.78
N GLU A 162 16.09 -21.35 -15.88
CA GLU A 162 17.13 -22.28 -16.35
C GLU A 162 18.43 -21.52 -16.70
N ALA A 163 18.33 -20.44 -17.49
CA ALA A 163 19.46 -19.58 -17.79
C ALA A 163 20.04 -18.88 -16.54
N ASN A 164 19.20 -18.53 -15.56
CA ASN A 164 19.66 -17.96 -14.29
C ASN A 164 20.27 -19.01 -13.36
N GLN A 165 19.96 -20.30 -13.49
CA GLN A 165 20.51 -21.36 -12.64
C GLN A 165 21.94 -21.73 -13.06
N GLU A 166 22.23 -21.74 -14.37
CA GLU A 166 23.58 -21.88 -14.90
C GLU A 166 24.45 -20.66 -14.52
N ASN A 167 23.90 -19.44 -14.68
CA ASN A 167 24.56 -18.24 -14.17
C ASN A 167 24.68 -18.22 -12.65
N ALA A 168 23.73 -18.78 -11.89
CA ALA A 168 23.81 -18.84 -10.43
C ALA A 168 24.88 -19.81 -9.96
N ALA A 169 25.07 -20.97 -10.60
CA ALA A 169 26.17 -21.87 -10.29
C ALA A 169 27.54 -21.20 -10.54
N VAL A 170 27.73 -20.58 -11.71
CA VAL A 170 28.96 -19.82 -12.04
C VAL A 170 29.14 -18.63 -11.09
N THR A 171 28.06 -17.94 -10.71
CA THR A 171 28.12 -16.83 -9.75
C THR A 171 28.36 -17.33 -8.32
N GLU A 172 27.90 -18.52 -7.94
CA GLU A 172 28.16 -19.13 -6.64
C GLU A 172 29.61 -19.60 -6.53
N GLU A 173 30.20 -20.17 -7.58
CA GLU A 173 31.64 -20.47 -7.61
C GLU A 173 32.49 -19.20 -7.57
N VAL A 174 32.22 -18.21 -8.45
CA VAL A 174 32.91 -16.92 -8.45
C VAL A 174 32.70 -16.15 -7.13
N ASN A 175 31.51 -16.24 -6.52
CA ASN A 175 31.23 -15.62 -5.23
C ASN A 175 31.76 -16.44 -4.05
N GLN A 176 31.99 -17.76 -4.17
CA GLN A 176 32.74 -18.55 -3.18
C GLN A 176 34.23 -18.21 -3.24
N GLU A 177 34.84 -18.08 -4.43
CA GLU A 177 36.21 -17.60 -4.58
C GLU A 177 36.35 -16.14 -4.09
N GLN A 178 35.43 -15.25 -4.48
CA GLN A 178 35.40 -13.89 -3.94
C GLN A 178 35.08 -13.85 -2.44
N THR A 179 34.33 -14.81 -1.91
CA THR A 179 34.07 -14.91 -0.46
C THR A 179 35.28 -15.45 0.27
N ALA A 180 36.03 -16.40 -0.27
CA ALA A 180 37.32 -16.83 0.26
C ALA A 180 38.35 -15.68 0.24
N LEU A 181 38.40 -14.90 -0.84
CA LEU A 181 39.19 -13.67 -0.92
C LEU A 181 38.70 -12.59 0.07
N ARG A 182 37.38 -12.47 0.30
CA ARG A 182 36.83 -11.57 1.33
C ARG A 182 37.10 -12.07 2.75
N PHE A 183 37.10 -13.37 3.02
CA PHE A 183 37.48 -13.90 4.34
C PHE A 183 38.97 -13.67 4.59
N ALA A 184 39.83 -13.96 3.61
CA ALA A 184 41.26 -13.65 3.66
C ALA A 184 41.55 -12.14 3.78
N ALA A 185 40.70 -11.27 3.24
CA ALA A 185 40.79 -9.82 3.43
C ALA A 185 40.14 -9.32 4.74
N ASN A 186 39.13 -10.02 5.27
CA ASN A 186 38.40 -9.62 6.46
C ASN A 186 39.12 -9.98 7.76
N GLU A 187 40.03 -10.97 7.76
CA GLU A 187 41.01 -11.14 8.86
C GLU A 187 41.96 -9.94 9.01
N VAL A 188 41.89 -8.95 8.10
CA VAL A 188 42.59 -7.66 8.19
C VAL A 188 41.64 -6.48 8.46
N HIS A 189 40.31 -6.66 8.48
CA HIS A 189 39.32 -5.56 8.50
C HIS A 189 38.25 -5.64 9.60
N GLU A 190 38.53 -6.25 10.75
CA GLU A 190 37.88 -5.86 12.00
C GLU A 190 38.29 -4.42 12.40
N GLY A 191 37.55 -3.42 11.90
CA GLY A 191 37.67 -2.04 12.39
C GLY A 191 37.18 -0.90 11.48
N GLN A 192 37.11 -1.08 10.16
CA GLN A 192 36.94 0.06 9.23
C GLN A 192 35.48 0.41 8.88
N GLY A 193 34.76 0.99 9.84
CA GLY A 193 33.41 1.53 9.63
C GLY A 193 33.41 2.79 8.74
N VAL A 194 32.70 2.74 7.61
CA VAL A 194 32.45 3.91 6.75
C VAL A 194 31.02 4.42 6.96
N GLU A 195 30.84 5.71 7.22
CA GLU A 195 29.51 6.29 7.47
C GLU A 195 29.39 7.76 7.03
N LEU A 196 28.17 8.20 6.75
CA LEU A 196 27.86 9.62 6.58
C LEU A 196 27.50 10.26 7.93
N ARG A 197 27.95 11.50 8.15
CA ARG A 197 27.59 12.29 9.34
C ARG A 197 27.22 13.73 8.96
N PHE A 198 26.16 14.26 9.57
CA PHE A 198 25.91 15.71 9.55
C PHE A 198 26.96 16.42 10.43
N LEU A 199 27.57 17.48 9.90
CA LEU A 199 28.63 18.24 10.59
C LEU A 199 28.10 19.39 11.44
N ASN A 200 26.87 19.82 11.20
CA ASN A 200 26.19 20.87 11.95
C ASN A 200 24.72 20.52 12.20
N LYS A 201 24.12 21.18 13.20
CA LYS A 201 22.75 20.95 13.66
C LYS A 201 21.77 21.92 13.01
N LEU A 202 20.49 21.53 12.94
CA LEU A 202 19.40 22.38 12.48
C LEU A 202 19.12 23.54 13.44
N LYS A 203 18.98 24.75 12.90
CA LYS A 203 18.77 26.00 13.65
C LYS A 203 17.55 26.01 14.57
N ASP A 204 16.41 25.55 14.06
CA ASP A 204 15.11 25.62 14.71
C ASP A 204 14.54 24.21 14.86
N HIS A 205 14.05 23.86 16.05
CA HIS A 205 13.21 22.66 16.25
C HIS A 205 11.82 22.79 15.58
N LEU A 206 11.41 24.02 15.24
CA LEU A 206 10.15 24.33 14.57
C LEU A 206 10.45 25.06 13.25
N VAL A 207 10.30 24.35 12.14
CA VAL A 207 10.48 24.88 10.79
C VAL A 207 9.14 24.99 10.06
N TYR A 208 9.12 25.73 8.96
CA TYR A 208 7.92 25.92 8.14
C TYR A 208 8.06 25.29 6.76
N THR A 209 6.95 24.86 6.17
CA THR A 209 6.96 24.28 4.82
C THR A 209 7.46 25.31 3.79
N ASN A 210 8.27 24.87 2.83
CA ASN A 210 8.88 25.67 1.77
C ASN A 210 9.91 26.72 2.27
N ASP A 211 10.14 26.86 3.58
CA ASP A 211 11.31 27.59 4.08
C ASP A 211 12.57 26.71 3.92
N LYS A 212 13.69 27.33 3.57
CA LYS A 212 14.99 26.65 3.52
C LYS A 212 15.45 26.28 4.92
N ILE A 213 15.88 25.03 5.12
CA ILE A 213 16.55 24.62 6.36
C ILE A 213 17.95 25.24 6.42
N THR A 214 18.35 25.66 7.62
CA THR A 214 19.67 26.26 7.88
C THR A 214 20.25 25.67 9.17
N ALA A 215 21.56 25.74 9.27
CA ALA A 215 22.28 25.37 10.48
C ALA A 215 22.14 26.44 11.57
N GLU A 216 22.48 26.10 12.82
CA GLU A 216 22.44 27.01 13.98
C GLU A 216 23.17 28.35 13.73
N ASP A 217 24.29 28.32 13.01
CA ASP A 217 25.09 29.50 12.59
C ASP A 217 24.48 30.29 11.41
N GLY A 218 23.34 29.86 10.88
CA GLY A 218 22.67 30.43 9.70
C GLY A 218 23.22 29.95 8.36
N THR A 219 24.23 29.08 8.33
CA THR A 219 24.79 28.53 7.09
C THR A 219 23.98 27.34 6.55
N ALA A 220 24.42 26.76 5.44
CA ALA A 220 23.85 25.53 4.90
C ALA A 220 24.12 24.33 5.83
N ILE A 221 23.21 23.34 5.83
CA ILE A 221 23.49 22.07 6.53
C ILE A 221 24.66 21.38 5.84
N LYS A 222 25.66 20.95 6.60
CA LYS A 222 26.87 20.29 6.10
C LYS A 222 26.82 18.80 6.42
N ILE A 223 27.33 18.00 5.50
CA ILE A 223 27.42 16.54 5.64
C ILE A 223 28.75 16.07 5.06
N ALA A 224 29.35 15.06 5.69
CA ALA A 224 30.58 14.44 5.20
C ALA A 224 30.55 12.92 5.35
N ILE A 225 31.36 12.24 4.53
CA ILE A 225 31.64 10.82 4.65
C ILE A 225 32.93 10.59 5.45
N PHE A 226 32.85 9.69 6.43
CA PHE A 226 33.91 9.34 7.35
C PHE A 226 34.35 7.89 7.15
N ARG A 227 35.64 7.64 7.39
CA ARG A 227 36.23 6.33 7.66
C ARG A 227 37.14 6.51 8.88
N ASP A 228 37.01 5.66 9.89
CA ASP A 228 37.87 5.66 11.08
C ASP A 228 37.95 7.05 11.77
N ASN A 229 36.79 7.70 11.94
CA ASN A 229 36.64 9.07 12.45
C ASN A 229 37.34 10.19 11.63
N LYS A 230 37.83 9.91 10.43
CA LYS A 230 38.43 10.91 9.52
C LYS A 230 37.57 11.09 8.27
N ILE A 231 37.47 12.33 7.77
CA ILE A 231 36.77 12.63 6.51
C ILE A 231 37.53 11.98 5.34
N VAL A 232 36.82 11.29 4.45
CA VAL A 232 37.42 10.65 3.27
C VAL A 232 37.62 11.70 2.17
N THR A 233 38.79 12.32 2.12
CA THR A 233 39.10 13.44 1.21
C THR A 233 39.49 13.02 -0.21
N ALA A 234 39.88 11.76 -0.42
CA ALA A 234 40.33 11.22 -1.70
C ALA A 234 39.67 9.88 -2.08
N GLY A 235 39.83 9.46 -3.34
CA GLY A 235 39.26 8.22 -3.87
C GLY A 235 37.77 8.32 -4.22
N GLN A 236 37.17 7.21 -4.66
CA GLN A 236 35.80 7.17 -5.17
C GLN A 236 34.77 7.77 -4.19
N LEU A 237 34.88 7.39 -2.92
CA LEU A 237 33.97 7.80 -1.84
C LEU A 237 33.99 9.31 -1.56
N SER A 238 35.12 10.00 -1.73
CA SER A 238 35.21 11.46 -1.54
C SER A 238 34.38 12.25 -2.55
N SER A 239 33.93 11.57 -3.60
CA SER A 239 33.13 12.11 -4.70
C SER A 239 31.78 11.41 -4.87
N ALA A 240 31.37 10.57 -3.91
CA ALA A 240 30.13 9.81 -4.00
C ALA A 240 28.89 10.73 -4.04
N ARG A 241 27.83 10.27 -4.71
CA ARG A 241 26.52 10.94 -4.71
C ARG A 241 25.72 10.51 -3.49
N ILE A 242 25.15 11.48 -2.79
CA ILE A 242 24.23 11.29 -1.67
C ILE A 242 22.80 11.70 -2.03
N GLU A 243 21.85 11.06 -1.38
CA GLU A 243 20.41 11.36 -1.44
C GLU A 243 19.92 11.80 -0.06
N ILE A 244 19.17 12.89 -0.02
CA ILE A 244 18.61 13.51 1.18
C ILE A 244 17.18 13.02 1.37
N LEU A 245 16.89 12.55 2.57
CA LEU A 245 15.70 11.80 2.94
C LEU A 245 15.08 12.36 4.23
N VAL A 246 13.91 11.85 4.58
CA VAL A 246 13.22 12.16 5.84
C VAL A 246 12.77 10.87 6.49
N LEU A 247 13.01 10.73 7.80
CA LEU A 247 12.56 9.61 8.61
C LEU A 247 11.45 10.04 9.58
N HIS A 248 10.65 9.07 10.02
CA HIS A 248 9.71 9.25 11.14
C HIS A 248 10.46 9.39 12.48
N ASP A 249 9.98 10.26 13.38
CA ASP A 249 10.55 10.53 14.72
C ASP A 249 10.88 9.27 15.53
N LYS A 250 10.05 8.24 15.41
CA LYS A 250 10.17 6.94 16.10
C LYS A 250 11.39 6.11 15.70
N PHE A 251 12.18 6.57 14.73
CA PHE A 251 13.39 5.89 14.29
C PHE A 251 14.35 5.56 15.44
N TYR A 252 14.49 6.47 16.41
CA TYR A 252 15.35 6.28 17.58
C TYR A 252 14.80 5.29 18.62
N ASP A 253 13.52 4.91 18.53
CA ASP A 253 12.90 3.92 19.44
C ASP A 253 13.39 2.48 19.14
N ALA A 254 13.93 2.23 17.94
CA ALA A 254 14.30 0.89 17.47
C ALA A 254 15.71 0.45 17.94
N ALA A 255 16.71 1.30 17.71
CA ALA A 255 18.05 1.19 18.29
C ALA A 255 18.82 2.50 18.01
N PRO A 256 19.18 3.32 19.01
CA PRO A 256 20.13 4.39 18.76
C PRO A 256 21.47 3.76 18.32
N ASP A 257 22.03 4.34 17.25
CA ASP A 257 23.37 4.10 16.70
C ASP A 257 23.65 2.81 15.89
N ASN A 258 22.83 1.76 15.98
CA ASN A 258 23.07 0.46 15.30
C ASN A 258 21.87 -0.09 14.49
N TRP A 259 21.23 0.75 13.66
CA TRP A 259 20.19 0.29 12.74
C TRP A 259 20.75 -0.43 11.50
N THR A 260 19.97 -1.36 10.96
CA THR A 260 20.17 -1.98 9.66
C THR A 260 19.65 -1.09 8.53
N ALA A 261 20.11 -1.33 7.29
CA ALA A 261 19.57 -0.64 6.11
C ALA A 261 18.06 -0.89 5.91
N CYS A 262 17.56 -2.06 6.31
CA CYS A 262 16.14 -2.40 6.25
C CYS A 262 15.32 -1.54 7.23
N GLU A 263 15.80 -1.37 8.46
CA GLU A 263 15.16 -0.50 9.46
C GLU A 263 15.19 0.97 9.05
N PHE A 264 16.30 1.43 8.44
CA PHE A 264 16.38 2.76 7.84
C PHE A 264 15.33 2.96 6.75
N ASP A 265 15.27 2.06 5.77
CA ASP A 265 14.33 2.14 4.64
C ASP A 265 12.87 2.07 5.11
N ALA A 266 12.56 1.24 6.11
CA ALA A 266 11.22 1.12 6.70
C ALA A 266 10.72 2.41 7.38
N HIS A 267 11.62 3.30 7.81
CA HIS A 267 11.26 4.57 8.46
C HIS A 267 11.21 5.76 7.50
N ILE A 268 11.54 5.58 6.22
CA ILE A 268 11.50 6.66 5.22
C ILE A 268 10.06 7.17 5.04
N VAL A 269 9.88 8.47 5.26
CA VAL A 269 8.60 9.15 5.10
C VAL A 269 8.30 9.33 3.61
N SER A 270 7.20 8.73 3.17
CA SER A 270 6.60 8.96 1.86
C SER A 270 5.30 9.77 1.97
N SER A 271 4.82 10.34 0.86
CA SER A 271 3.53 11.03 0.83
C SER A 271 2.82 10.81 -0.51
N SER A 272 1.55 10.43 -0.44
CA SER A 272 0.67 10.29 -1.60
C SER A 272 0.27 11.64 -2.23
N LYS A 273 0.65 12.77 -1.62
CA LYS A 273 0.27 14.13 -2.05
C LYS A 273 1.45 14.95 -2.59
N GLY A 274 2.56 14.32 -2.95
CA GLY A 274 3.75 14.95 -3.53
C GLY A 274 5.02 14.71 -2.71
N ALA A 275 6.12 15.39 -3.08
CA ALA A 275 7.40 15.24 -2.40
C ALA A 275 7.37 15.74 -0.94
N VAL A 276 8.07 15.03 -0.05
CA VAL A 276 8.19 15.39 1.37
C VAL A 276 9.18 16.52 1.59
N LEU A 277 10.27 16.53 0.82
CA LEU A 277 11.25 17.63 0.73
C LEU A 277 11.13 18.37 -0.61
N GLY A 278 11.73 19.56 -0.67
CA GLY A 278 11.90 20.37 -1.87
C GLY A 278 13.35 20.85 -2.04
N GLY A 279 13.67 21.31 -3.26
CA GLY A 279 15.01 21.76 -3.65
C GLY A 279 15.92 20.63 -4.16
N VAL A 280 17.23 20.76 -3.96
CA VAL A 280 18.26 19.84 -4.46
C VAL A 280 18.49 18.69 -3.48
N LEU A 281 17.78 17.58 -3.73
CA LEU A 281 17.79 16.40 -2.84
C LEU A 281 18.87 15.36 -3.17
N ARG A 282 19.64 15.55 -4.24
CA ARG A 282 20.77 14.68 -4.62
C ARG A 282 21.98 15.54 -4.90
N VAL A 283 23.07 15.29 -4.18
CA VAL A 283 24.29 16.11 -4.20
C VAL A 283 25.51 15.21 -4.34
N LYS A 284 26.52 15.65 -5.10
CA LYS A 284 27.81 14.97 -5.19
C LYS A 284 28.76 15.54 -4.13
N LEU A 285 29.38 14.68 -3.33
CA LEU A 285 30.43 15.09 -2.39
C LEU A 285 31.62 15.70 -3.15
N LYS A 286 32.32 16.62 -2.50
CA LYS A 286 33.58 17.23 -2.94
C LYS A 286 34.58 17.10 -1.80
N ASN A 287 35.67 16.37 -2.02
CA ASN A 287 36.67 16.05 -1.00
C ASN A 287 36.05 15.44 0.28
N GLY A 288 34.99 14.63 0.11
CA GLY A 288 34.27 13.98 1.21
C GLY A 288 33.13 14.79 1.82
N GLU A 289 32.94 16.05 1.43
CA GLU A 289 31.95 16.95 2.04
C GLU A 289 30.90 17.47 1.05
N ALA A 290 29.71 17.83 1.55
CA ALA A 290 28.71 18.60 0.83
C ALA A 290 28.00 19.63 1.73
N SER A 291 27.53 20.72 1.11
CA SER A 291 26.68 21.74 1.73
C SER A 291 25.30 21.74 1.08
N LEU A 292 24.27 21.65 1.92
CA LEU A 292 22.87 21.46 1.54
C LEU A 292 22.13 22.81 1.69
N SER A 293 22.32 23.70 0.70
CA SER A 293 21.84 25.11 0.72
C SER A 293 20.44 25.33 0.12
N ASP A 294 19.89 24.32 -0.52
CA ASP A 294 18.58 24.34 -1.18
C ASP A 294 17.80 23.09 -0.79
N VAL A 295 17.49 22.97 0.49
CA VAL A 295 16.61 21.93 1.02
C VAL A 295 15.50 22.59 1.83
N SER A 296 14.27 22.15 1.63
CA SER A 296 13.10 22.57 2.41
C SER A 296 12.19 21.39 2.70
N PHE A 297 11.38 21.46 3.75
CA PHE A 297 10.27 20.53 3.92
C PHE A 297 9.07 21.02 3.13
N ASN A 298 8.46 20.19 2.30
CA ASN A 298 7.23 20.52 1.56
C ASN A 298 5.98 19.99 2.28
N MET A 299 6.15 19.02 3.18
CA MET A 299 5.07 18.40 3.95
C MET A 299 5.10 18.84 5.42
N PRO A 300 3.98 19.32 6.00
CA PRO A 300 3.92 19.57 7.43
C PRO A 300 3.92 18.24 8.21
N SER A 301 4.61 18.21 9.35
CA SER A 301 4.79 17.01 10.17
C SER A 301 3.48 16.51 10.77
N SER A 302 2.45 17.38 10.88
CA SER A 302 1.09 17.02 11.29
C SER A 302 0.39 16.00 10.37
N LYS A 303 0.94 15.73 9.18
CA LYS A 303 0.50 14.62 8.30
C LYS A 303 1.12 13.26 8.66
N THR A 304 2.03 13.20 9.62
CA THR A 304 2.62 11.96 10.13
C THR A 304 2.14 11.68 11.55
N GLY A 305 2.04 10.39 11.92
CA GLY A 305 1.58 9.98 13.25
C GLY A 305 2.47 10.49 14.40
N SER A 306 3.76 10.70 14.14
CA SER A 306 4.74 11.25 15.09
C SER A 306 4.62 12.76 15.32
N LYS A 307 3.97 13.51 14.41
CA LYS A 307 3.98 15.00 14.39
C LYS A 307 5.37 15.64 14.30
N LYS A 308 6.42 14.86 14.05
CA LYS A 308 7.82 15.26 13.90
C LYS A 308 8.48 14.44 12.78
N LEU A 309 9.48 15.06 12.16
CA LEU A 309 10.26 14.54 11.04
C LEU A 309 11.76 14.64 11.37
N ILE A 310 12.55 13.66 10.94
CA ILE A 310 14.02 13.67 11.09
C ILE A 310 14.64 13.81 9.69
N LEU A 311 15.64 14.69 9.54
CA LEU A 311 16.43 14.77 8.30
C LEU A 311 17.45 13.63 8.26
N ALA A 312 17.58 12.96 7.12
CA ALA A 312 18.53 11.87 6.91
C ALA A 312 19.21 11.96 5.54
N ALA A 313 20.28 11.20 5.33
CA ALA A 313 20.92 11.08 4.03
C ALA A 313 21.66 9.74 3.87
N ARG A 314 21.74 9.25 2.63
CA ARG A 314 22.48 8.02 2.28
C ARG A 314 23.32 8.18 1.03
N VAL A 315 24.37 7.38 0.88
CA VAL A 315 25.08 7.22 -0.40
C VAL A 315 24.19 6.44 -1.38
N LEU A 316 24.11 6.88 -2.63
CA LEU A 316 23.39 6.14 -3.68
C LEU A 316 24.06 4.78 -3.91
N SER A 317 23.27 3.72 -4.10
CA SER A 317 23.78 2.34 -4.24
C SER A 317 24.81 2.16 -5.36
N SER A 318 24.71 2.94 -6.45
CA SER A 318 25.69 2.96 -7.55
C SER A 318 27.09 3.43 -7.14
N ASP A 319 27.20 4.16 -6.02
CA ASP A 319 28.41 4.83 -5.57
C ASP A 319 28.96 4.20 -4.28
N LYS A 320 28.27 3.19 -3.72
CA LYS A 320 28.71 2.44 -2.52
C LYS A 320 29.89 1.50 -2.79
N ALA A 321 30.20 1.16 -4.05
CA ALA A 321 31.35 0.35 -4.47
C ALA A 321 31.49 -1.02 -3.77
N GLY A 322 30.37 -1.61 -3.32
CA GLY A 322 30.36 -2.85 -2.54
C GLY A 322 30.63 -2.68 -1.04
N LEU A 323 30.97 -1.48 -0.57
CA LEU A 323 31.10 -1.21 0.86
C LEU A 323 29.73 -0.99 1.51
N GLN A 324 29.56 -1.51 2.72
CA GLN A 324 28.49 -1.10 3.61
C GLN A 324 28.83 0.28 4.19
N ILE A 325 28.08 1.30 3.77
CA ILE A 325 28.20 2.68 4.25
C ILE A 325 26.95 3.00 5.05
N LYS A 326 27.11 3.28 6.35
CA LYS A 326 26.02 3.65 7.26
C LYS A 326 25.51 5.07 6.95
N GLU A 327 24.20 5.21 7.01
CA GLU A 327 23.47 6.43 6.67
C GLU A 327 23.64 7.55 7.72
N ALA A 328 23.53 8.80 7.29
CA ALA A 328 23.46 9.95 8.21
C ALA A 328 22.03 10.15 8.69
N VAL A 329 21.86 10.35 9.99
CA VAL A 329 20.59 10.74 10.61
C VAL A 329 20.84 11.94 11.51
N MET A 330 19.98 12.96 11.39
CA MET A 330 20.09 14.18 12.18
C MET A 330 19.54 13.95 13.58
N ASN A 331 20.39 14.05 14.61
CA ASN A 331 20.07 13.84 16.03
C ASN A 331 18.97 14.76 16.61
N GLN A 332 18.38 15.63 15.79
CA GLN A 332 17.34 16.58 16.15
C GLN A 332 16.11 16.40 15.24
N PRO A 333 15.05 15.75 15.74
CA PRO A 333 13.74 15.79 15.10
C PRO A 333 13.17 17.22 15.10
N VAL A 334 12.42 17.55 14.04
CA VAL A 334 11.76 18.86 13.87
C VAL A 334 10.25 18.74 13.71
N GLU A 335 9.53 19.69 14.31
CA GLU A 335 8.15 19.98 13.97
C GLU A 335 8.13 20.83 12.70
N VAL A 336 7.29 20.45 11.72
CA VAL A 336 7.14 21.19 10.46
C VAL A 336 5.71 21.70 10.35
N GLN A 337 5.53 23.01 10.48
CA GLN A 337 4.23 23.66 10.32
C GLN A 337 4.03 24.21 8.90
N VAL A 338 2.78 24.39 8.49
CA VAL A 338 2.48 25.06 7.21
C VAL A 338 2.95 26.52 7.23
N ASN A 339 3.54 27.02 6.14
CA ASN A 339 4.11 28.39 6.08
C ASN A 339 3.10 29.49 6.44
N ARG A 340 1.80 29.26 6.19
CA ARG A 340 0.71 30.15 6.60
C ARG A 340 0.68 30.44 8.11
N ASN A 341 1.30 29.59 8.94
CA ASN A 341 1.43 29.78 10.39
C ASN A 341 2.64 30.65 10.80
N LYS A 342 3.55 30.99 9.87
CA LYS A 342 4.78 31.74 10.16
C LYS A 342 4.49 33.16 10.70
N SER A 343 3.48 33.84 10.15
CA SER A 343 2.98 35.13 10.65
C SER A 343 2.31 35.02 12.04
N ASN A 344 1.86 33.81 12.40
CA ASN A 344 1.30 33.47 13.70
C ASN A 344 2.37 32.99 14.70
N LYS A 345 3.68 32.97 14.34
CA LYS A 345 4.77 32.69 15.29
C LYS A 345 4.73 33.74 16.40
N LYS A 346 4.54 33.28 17.64
CA LYS A 346 4.46 34.14 18.82
C LYS A 346 5.84 34.25 19.45
N SER A 347 6.21 35.47 19.83
CA SER A 347 7.44 35.68 20.59
C SER A 347 7.36 34.95 21.93
N ASN A 348 8.48 34.39 22.38
CA ASN A 348 8.61 33.93 23.76
C ASN A 348 8.61 35.13 24.74
N CYS A 349 9.12 36.28 24.29
CA CYS A 349 9.14 37.56 25.00
C CYS A 349 8.26 38.58 24.25
N PRO A 350 6.94 38.64 24.54
CA PRO A 350 6.06 39.66 23.97
C PRO A 350 6.33 41.02 24.63
N LYS A 351 6.25 42.11 23.86
CA LYS A 351 6.42 43.47 24.39
C LYS A 351 5.11 43.94 25.02
N LEU A 352 5.19 44.81 26.04
CA LEU A 352 4.01 45.40 26.69
C LEU A 352 3.07 46.14 25.72
N LYS A 353 3.60 46.71 24.64
CA LYS A 353 2.85 47.40 23.58
C LYS A 353 2.27 46.46 22.51
N ASP A 354 2.62 45.16 22.53
CA ASP A 354 2.07 44.20 21.57
C ASP A 354 0.58 43.97 21.85
N GLU A 355 -0.20 43.64 20.81
CA GLU A 355 -1.58 43.18 20.99
C GLU A 355 -1.63 41.91 21.86
N VAL A 356 -2.67 41.79 22.68
CA VAL A 356 -2.87 40.67 23.61
C VAL A 356 -2.85 39.29 22.91
N HIS A 357 -3.22 39.24 21.62
CA HIS A 357 -3.17 38.01 20.82
C HIS A 357 -1.75 37.49 20.56
N ARG A 358 -0.69 38.26 20.86
CA ARG A 358 0.71 37.83 20.76
C ARG A 358 1.13 36.91 21.92
N LEU A 359 0.39 36.89 23.03
CA LEU A 359 0.57 35.90 24.11
C LEU A 359 0.19 34.49 23.65
N LYS A 360 0.93 33.48 24.09
CA LYS A 360 0.64 32.06 23.78
C LYS A 360 -0.79 31.69 24.20
N GLY A 361 -1.43 30.82 23.41
CA GLY A 361 -2.82 30.38 23.62
C GLY A 361 -3.94 31.31 23.11
N ILE A 362 -3.68 32.60 22.86
CA ILE A 362 -4.71 33.57 22.43
C ILE A 362 -4.73 33.73 20.90
N SER A 363 -5.53 32.96 20.16
CA SER A 363 -5.64 33.14 18.69
C SER A 363 -6.26 34.51 18.35
N GLY A 364 -5.65 35.29 17.45
CA GLY A 364 -6.08 36.67 17.15
C GLY A 364 -7.48 36.81 16.52
N LYS A 365 -8.00 35.75 15.89
CA LYS A 365 -9.39 35.67 15.43
C LYS A 365 -10.28 34.79 16.31
N GLY A 366 -9.72 34.18 17.37
CA GLY A 366 -10.44 33.30 18.28
C GLY A 366 -11.30 34.06 19.28
N GLU A 367 -12.28 33.36 19.85
CA GLU A 367 -13.26 33.92 20.81
C GLU A 367 -12.58 34.58 22.01
N ARG A 368 -11.50 33.99 22.53
CA ARG A 368 -10.66 34.58 23.59
C ARG A 368 -10.16 35.99 23.26
N ALA A 369 -9.67 36.21 22.05
CA ALA A 369 -9.22 37.54 21.63
C ALA A 369 -10.39 38.53 21.46
N LYS A 370 -11.58 38.04 21.05
CA LYS A 370 -12.79 38.87 21.00
C LYS A 370 -13.24 39.27 22.41
N TRP A 371 -13.34 38.30 23.33
CA TRP A 371 -13.72 38.53 24.72
C TRP A 371 -12.78 39.52 25.42
N LEU A 372 -11.46 39.40 25.21
CA LEU A 372 -10.48 40.34 25.77
C LEU A 372 -10.69 41.76 25.23
N LYS A 373 -10.84 41.91 23.91
CA LYS A 373 -11.09 43.21 23.28
C LYS A 373 -12.43 43.81 23.74
N ASN A 374 -13.46 42.99 23.96
CA ASN A 374 -14.75 43.44 24.50
C ASN A 374 -14.67 43.88 25.98
N ASN A 375 -13.73 43.32 26.75
CA ASN A 375 -13.44 43.71 28.14
C ASN A 375 -12.34 44.80 28.24
N GLY A 376 -12.01 45.49 27.15
CA GLY A 376 -11.01 46.58 27.13
C GLY A 376 -9.55 46.12 27.22
N ILE A 377 -9.28 44.81 27.14
CA ILE A 377 -7.92 44.25 27.21
C ILE A 377 -7.38 44.09 25.79
N HIS A 378 -6.72 45.13 25.29
CA HIS A 378 -6.21 45.16 23.91
C HIS A 378 -4.73 44.80 23.81
N THR A 379 -3.91 45.21 24.78
CA THR A 379 -2.46 45.00 24.78
C THR A 379 -2.00 44.00 25.84
N VAL A 380 -0.74 43.58 25.72
CA VAL A 380 -0.05 42.78 26.74
C VAL A 380 0.08 43.54 28.07
N ALA A 381 0.23 44.87 28.04
CA ALA A 381 0.21 45.70 29.24
C ALA A 381 -1.15 45.66 29.95
N ASP A 382 -2.25 45.76 29.20
CA ASP A 382 -3.61 45.72 29.77
C ASP A 382 -3.89 44.35 30.38
N PHE A 383 -3.46 43.27 29.72
CA PHE A 383 -3.59 41.91 30.22
C PHE A 383 -2.78 41.69 31.51
N LYS A 384 -1.55 42.23 31.60
CA LYS A 384 -0.75 42.18 32.83
C LYS A 384 -1.38 42.99 33.97
N LYS A 385 -1.97 44.16 33.68
CA LYS A 385 -2.73 44.95 34.67
C LYS A 385 -3.98 44.22 35.15
N ALA A 386 -4.72 43.57 34.24
CA ALA A 386 -5.94 42.85 34.57
C ALA A 386 -5.64 41.62 35.46
N LEU A 387 -4.61 40.83 35.12
CA LEU A 387 -4.11 39.73 35.97
C LEU A 387 -3.74 40.21 37.39
N ASN A 388 -3.00 41.31 37.50
CA ASN A 388 -2.60 41.86 38.80
C ASN A 388 -3.77 42.43 39.61
N LYS A 389 -4.92 42.72 39.00
CA LYS A 389 -6.08 43.34 39.66
C LYS A 389 -7.10 42.29 40.10
N ASP A 390 -7.33 41.27 39.28
CA ASP A 390 -8.40 40.29 39.47
C ASP A 390 -8.06 38.99 38.71
N GLU A 391 -7.08 38.24 39.27
CA GLU A 391 -6.62 36.97 38.69
C GLU A 391 -7.75 35.93 38.62
N GLU A 392 -8.59 35.86 39.65
CA GLU A 392 -9.64 34.86 39.79
C GLU A 392 -10.73 35.01 38.73
N LYS A 393 -11.15 36.24 38.41
CA LYS A 393 -12.09 36.52 37.31
C LYS A 393 -11.53 36.11 35.95
N ILE A 394 -10.24 36.34 35.69
CA ILE A 394 -9.61 35.89 34.45
C ILE A 394 -9.53 34.36 34.42
N CYS A 395 -9.17 33.72 35.54
CA CYS A 395 -9.01 32.26 35.66
C CYS A 395 -10.33 31.46 35.67
N THR A 396 -11.45 32.04 36.09
CA THR A 396 -12.76 31.37 36.08
C THR A 396 -13.42 31.41 34.70
N GLU A 397 -13.35 32.54 33.98
CA GLU A 397 -13.91 32.67 32.63
C GLU A 397 -12.98 32.08 31.54
N TYR A 398 -11.66 32.02 31.79
CA TYR A 398 -10.73 31.22 30.97
C TYR A 398 -10.55 29.81 31.53
N HIS A 399 -11.02 28.79 30.81
CA HIS A 399 -10.73 27.36 31.06
C HIS A 399 -9.24 27.09 31.46
N VAL A 400 -9.00 27.09 32.77
CA VAL A 400 -7.92 26.58 33.67
C VAL A 400 -6.44 26.66 33.22
N ASN A 401 -6.08 26.43 31.96
CA ASN A 401 -4.70 26.19 31.53
C ASN A 401 -3.99 27.38 30.85
N LEU A 402 -4.71 28.46 30.52
CA LEU A 402 -4.10 29.60 29.83
C LEU A 402 -3.25 30.54 30.72
N PRO A 403 -3.69 30.88 31.96
CA PRO A 403 -2.96 31.81 32.83
C PRO A 403 -1.52 31.36 33.06
N PHE A 404 -1.30 30.07 33.32
CA PHE A 404 0.03 29.50 33.58
C PHE A 404 1.02 29.68 32.42
N ILE A 405 0.55 29.51 31.17
CA ILE A 405 1.40 29.65 29.98
C ILE A 405 1.68 31.13 29.68
N ALA A 406 0.67 32.00 29.82
CA ALA A 406 0.82 33.44 29.58
C ALA A 406 1.65 34.13 30.68
N MET A 407 1.45 33.77 31.96
CA MET A 407 2.25 34.29 33.08
C MET A 407 3.73 33.93 32.98
N LYS A 408 4.07 32.74 32.46
CA LYS A 408 5.46 32.38 32.13
C LYS A 408 6.11 33.26 31.04
N GLN A 409 5.34 34.11 30.34
CA GLN A 409 5.86 35.12 29.41
C GLN A 409 5.87 36.54 29.98
N LEU A 410 5.36 36.73 31.20
CA LEU A 410 5.12 38.04 31.82
C LEU A 410 5.79 38.22 33.19
N LYS A 411 6.32 37.14 33.76
CA LYS A 411 7.43 37.15 34.72
C LYS A 411 8.72 37.51 33.97
#